data_AF-A0A947LT73-F1
#
_entry.id   AF-A0A947LT73-F1
#
_cell.length_a   1.000
_cell.length_b   1.000
_cell.length_c   1.000
_cell.angle_alpha   90.00
_cell.angle_beta   90.00
_cell.angle_gamma   90.00
#
_symmetry.space_group_name_H-M   'P 1'
#
loop_
_entity.id
_entity.type
_entity.pdbx_description
1 polymer ?
#
loop_
_entity_poly.entity_id
_entity_poly.type
_entity_poly.pdbx_seq_one_letter_code
_entity_poly.pdbx_strand_id
1 'polypeptide(L)'
;MTTASAQRTWQHARPAFRWAPLGLAAVLLVGCGGGDDDGTSPPPSAGAFSMGGSVTGLGAGKTLTLQNSAADDLTVNANGSFVFVTRLDSGVAYAVTVKTQPSGQRCTVTQGTGT
;
A
#
# COMPACT_ATOMS: atom_id res chain seq x y z
N MET A 1 -51.11 -2.53 1.22
CA MET A 1 -51.51 -2.49 2.65
C MET A 1 -51.03 -3.82 3.21
N THR A 2 -50.05 -3.95 4.10
CA THR A 2 -49.64 -3.10 5.21
C THR A 2 -48.24 -3.57 5.67
N THR A 3 -47.34 -2.60 5.87
CA THR A 3 -46.26 -2.51 6.86
C THR A 3 -45.40 -3.72 7.23
N ALA A 4 -44.10 -3.59 6.94
CA ALA A 4 -43.01 -4.24 7.64
C ALA A 4 -42.70 -3.52 8.97
N SER A 5 -42.54 -4.29 10.06
CA SER A 5 -41.90 -3.92 11.33
C SER A 5 -41.36 -5.21 11.94
N ALA A 6 -40.04 -5.43 11.98
CA ALA A 6 -39.11 -4.93 12.99
C ALA A 6 -39.38 -5.54 14.37
N GLN A 7 -38.52 -6.48 14.79
CA GLN A 7 -38.10 -6.78 16.18
C GLN A 7 -37.18 -8.03 16.14
N ARG A 8 -35.85 -7.86 16.04
CA ARG A 8 -34.92 -7.61 17.15
C ARG A 8 -35.09 -8.64 18.27
N THR A 9 -34.80 -9.90 17.94
CA THR A 9 -34.75 -11.03 18.87
C THR A 9 -33.52 -10.89 19.78
N TRP A 10 -33.74 -10.23 20.91
CA TRP A 10 -32.87 -10.26 22.08
C TRP A 10 -32.85 -11.68 22.67
N GLN A 11 -31.80 -12.47 22.39
CA GLN A 11 -31.62 -13.78 23.01
C GLN A 11 -30.14 -13.98 23.41
N HIS A 12 -29.64 -13.15 24.32
CA HIS A 12 -28.45 -13.51 25.09
C HIS A 12 -28.88 -13.78 26.53
N ALA A 13 -28.98 -15.08 26.80
CA ALA A 13 -29.30 -15.69 28.07
C ALA A 13 -28.47 -15.08 29.21
N ARG A 14 -29.16 -14.72 30.29
CA ARG A 14 -28.56 -14.43 31.58
C ARG A 14 -29.05 -15.47 32.58
N PRO A 15 -28.18 -16.29 33.17
CA PRO A 15 -28.41 -16.78 34.51
C PRO A 15 -27.48 -16.04 35.48
N ALA A 16 -28.09 -15.62 36.58
CA ALA A 16 -27.57 -14.72 37.58
C ALA A 16 -26.59 -15.41 38.56
N PHE A 17 -25.54 -14.68 38.92
CA PHE A 17 -25.18 -14.33 40.30
C PHE A 17 -24.92 -15.46 41.33
N ARG A 18 -23.64 -15.68 41.66
CA ARG A 18 -23.15 -16.01 43.02
C ARG A 18 -21.71 -15.46 43.16
N TRP A 19 -21.50 -14.33 43.84
CA TRP A 19 -21.07 -14.26 45.24
C TRP A 19 -19.76 -15.01 45.54
N ALA A 20 -18.62 -14.32 45.54
CA ALA A 20 -17.92 -13.92 46.78
C ALA A 20 -16.57 -13.23 46.46
N PRO A 21 -16.07 -12.35 47.36
CA PRO A 21 -15.01 -11.37 47.10
C PRO A 21 -13.67 -11.74 47.74
N LEU A 22 -12.70 -10.81 47.61
CA LEU A 22 -11.40 -10.72 48.30
C LEU A 22 -10.32 -11.71 47.87
N GLY A 23 -9.20 -11.19 47.37
CA GLY A 23 -7.97 -11.96 47.31
C GLY A 23 -6.91 -11.37 46.40
N LEU A 24 -6.23 -10.35 46.90
CA LEU A 24 -4.96 -9.82 46.42
C LEU A 24 -4.00 -10.95 45.99
N ALA A 25 -3.69 -11.04 44.69
CA ALA A 25 -2.49 -11.73 44.22
C ALA A 25 -2.00 -11.02 42.95
N ALA A 26 -1.15 -10.02 43.16
CA ALA A 26 -0.25 -9.55 42.12
C ALA A 26 0.67 -10.72 41.75
N VAL A 27 0.33 -11.43 40.68
CA VAL A 27 1.20 -12.44 40.08
C VAL A 27 1.74 -11.84 38.79
N LEU A 28 3.06 -11.74 38.77
CA LEU A 28 3.86 -11.01 37.79
C LEU A 28 3.59 -11.51 36.37
N LEU A 29 3.45 -10.54 35.47
CA LEU A 29 3.38 -10.72 34.03
C LEU A 29 4.63 -11.51 33.58
N VAL A 30 4.49 -12.81 33.32
CA VAL A 30 5.56 -13.57 32.65
C VAL A 30 5.46 -13.28 31.16
N GLY A 31 6.13 -12.21 30.74
CA GLY A 31 6.37 -11.95 29.33
C GLY A 31 7.37 -12.98 28.81
N CYS A 32 6.89 -14.01 28.12
CA CYS A 32 7.78 -14.85 27.32
C CYS A 32 8.05 -14.10 26.01
N GLY A 33 9.21 -13.47 25.94
CA GLY A 33 9.79 -13.04 24.67
C GLY A 33 10.28 -14.28 23.93
N GLY A 34 9.47 -14.78 22.99
CA GLY A 34 9.92 -15.68 21.94
C GLY A 34 10.31 -14.83 20.74
N GLY A 35 11.60 -14.55 20.59
CA GLY A 35 12.16 -14.12 19.32
C GLY A 35 12.49 -15.37 18.53
N ASP A 36 11.52 -15.89 17.77
CA ASP A 36 11.80 -16.88 16.74
C ASP A 36 12.26 -16.10 15.50
N ASP A 37 13.52 -15.68 15.49
CA ASP A 37 14.22 -15.35 14.25
C ASP A 37 14.53 -16.66 13.48
N ASP A 38 13.47 -17.37 13.08
CA ASP A 38 13.54 -18.19 11.90
C ASP A 38 13.92 -17.23 10.76
N GLY A 39 15.16 -17.32 10.28
CA GLY A 39 15.79 -16.46 9.28
C GLY A 39 15.12 -16.48 7.90
N THR A 40 13.79 -16.59 7.88
CA THR A 40 12.89 -16.55 6.73
C THR A 40 12.09 -15.25 6.70
N SER A 41 12.19 -14.36 7.69
CA SER A 41 11.82 -12.95 7.50
C SER A 41 12.96 -12.24 6.77
N PRO A 42 12.83 -11.89 5.48
CA PRO A 42 13.79 -10.99 4.86
C PRO A 42 13.84 -9.73 5.74
N PRO A 43 15.05 -9.15 6.00
CA PRO A 43 15.12 -7.85 6.65
C PRO A 43 14.17 -6.90 5.91
N PRO A 44 13.45 -5.97 6.58
CA PRO A 44 12.75 -4.92 5.85
C PRO A 44 13.81 -4.26 4.97
N SER A 45 13.74 -4.49 3.67
CA SER A 45 14.80 -4.15 2.72
C SER A 45 15.16 -2.69 2.97
N ALA A 46 16.32 -2.47 3.58
CA ALA A 46 16.71 -1.16 4.04
C ALA A 46 16.91 -0.29 2.80
N GLY A 47 15.95 0.59 2.51
CA GLY A 47 16.11 1.63 1.51
C GLY A 47 15.58 1.33 0.11
N ALA A 48 14.50 0.56 -0.05
CA ALA A 48 13.85 0.44 -1.36
C ALA A 48 12.89 1.62 -1.62
N PHE A 49 13.26 2.56 -2.49
CA PHE A 49 12.49 3.74 -2.89
C PHE A 49 11.63 3.48 -4.13
N SER A 50 10.43 4.05 -4.14
CA SER A 50 9.57 4.04 -5.33
C SER A 50 9.81 5.27 -6.17
N MET A 51 10.06 5.07 -7.46
CA MET A 51 10.13 6.16 -8.44
C MET A 51 8.71 6.47 -8.94
N GLY A 52 8.31 7.73 -8.85
CA GLY A 52 6.99 8.18 -9.28
C GLY A 52 7.01 9.62 -9.79
N GLY A 53 5.88 10.05 -10.34
CA GLY A 53 5.72 11.38 -10.89
C GLY A 53 4.26 11.72 -11.14
N SER A 54 4.03 12.81 -11.86
CA SER A 54 2.69 13.22 -12.29
C SER A 54 2.68 13.49 -13.77
N VAL A 55 1.67 12.97 -14.48
CA VAL A 55 1.40 13.27 -15.88
C VAL A 55 0.35 14.38 -15.95
N THR A 56 0.66 15.41 -16.72
CA THR A 56 -0.24 16.54 -16.99
C THR A 56 -0.24 16.86 -18.48
N GLY A 57 -1.39 17.28 -19.02
CA GLY A 57 -1.54 17.65 -20.43
C GLY A 57 -1.78 16.48 -21.39
N LEU A 58 -1.96 15.26 -20.89
CA LEU A 58 -2.31 14.10 -21.71
C LEU A 58 -3.77 14.22 -22.20
N GLY A 59 -3.97 14.14 -23.51
CA GLY A 59 -5.31 14.19 -24.10
C GLY A 59 -6.19 12.99 -23.69
N ALA A 60 -7.50 13.20 -23.63
CA ALA A 60 -8.44 12.11 -23.34
C ALA A 60 -8.35 11.00 -24.41
N GLY A 61 -8.34 9.74 -23.97
CA GLY A 61 -8.20 8.58 -24.85
C GLY A 61 -6.80 8.43 -25.47
N LYS A 62 -5.79 9.13 -24.95
CA LYS A 62 -4.39 8.99 -25.35
C LYS A 62 -3.63 8.14 -24.34
N THR A 63 -2.60 7.48 -24.84
CA THR A 63 -1.74 6.61 -24.04
C THR A 63 -0.29 7.06 -24.17
N LEU A 64 0.39 7.12 -23.04
CA LEU A 64 1.80 7.42 -22.90
C LEU A 64 2.46 6.21 -22.23
N THR A 65 3.55 5.70 -22.79
CA THR A 65 4.34 4.66 -22.13
C THR A 65 5.63 5.28 -21.64
N LEU A 66 5.81 5.26 -20.32
CA LEU A 66 7.03 5.64 -19.63
C LEU A 66 7.87 4.39 -19.42
N GLN A 67 9.19 4.52 -19.42
CA GLN A 67 10.11 3.43 -19.14
C GLN A 67 11.14 3.91 -18.12
N ASN A 68 11.32 3.15 -17.04
CA ASN A 68 12.38 3.35 -16.07
C ASN A 68 13.51 2.32 -16.24
N SER A 69 14.75 2.80 -16.27
CA SER A 69 15.99 2.00 -16.30
C SER A 69 15.99 0.87 -17.33
N ALA A 70 15.34 1.09 -18.48
CA ALA A 70 15.15 0.13 -19.57
C ALA A 70 14.45 -1.20 -19.23
N ALA A 71 13.94 -1.36 -18.01
CA ALA A 71 13.36 -2.61 -17.52
C ALA A 71 11.87 -2.48 -17.17
N ASP A 72 11.46 -1.31 -16.69
CA ASP A 72 10.13 -1.10 -16.14
C ASP A 72 9.29 -0.20 -17.02
N ASP A 73 8.42 -0.79 -17.81
CA ASP A 73 7.48 -0.05 -18.65
C ASP A 73 6.17 0.21 -17.90
N LEU A 74 5.74 1.47 -17.89
CA LEU A 74 4.49 1.92 -17.28
C LEU A 74 3.63 2.63 -18.30
N THR A 75 2.45 2.06 -18.56
CA THR A 75 1.45 2.64 -19.47
C THR A 75 0.51 3.55 -18.69
N VAL A 76 0.47 4.83 -19.06
CA VAL A 76 -0.38 5.87 -18.48
C VAL A 76 -1.41 6.32 -19.52
N ASN A 77 -2.69 6.31 -19.15
CA ASN A 77 -3.82 6.63 -20.04
C ASN A 77 -4.66 7.83 -19.56
N ALA A 78 -4.25 8.45 -18.45
CA ALA A 78 -4.92 9.61 -17.87
C ALA A 78 -3.89 10.53 -17.21
N ASN A 79 -4.28 11.79 -17.03
CA ASN A 79 -3.52 12.71 -16.18
C ASN A 79 -3.64 12.28 -14.72
N GLY A 80 -2.56 12.46 -13.95
CA GLY A 80 -2.52 12.09 -12.55
C GLY A 80 -1.16 11.56 -12.12
N SER A 81 -1.11 11.12 -10.86
CA SER A 81 0.09 10.53 -10.28
C SER A 81 0.33 9.12 -10.80
N PHE A 82 1.58 8.78 -11.02
CA PHE A 82 2.01 7.44 -11.39
C PHE A 82 3.19 7.00 -10.52
N VAL A 83 3.35 5.70 -10.36
CA VAL A 83 4.45 5.08 -9.62
C VAL A 83 4.89 3.82 -10.35
N PHE A 84 6.20 3.61 -10.48
CA PHE A 84 6.74 2.35 -10.99
C PHE A 84 6.61 1.26 -9.92
N VAL A 85 6.28 0.05 -10.35
CA VAL A 85 6.14 -1.10 -9.46
C VAL A 85 7.49 -1.52 -8.87
N THR A 86 8.55 -1.34 -9.65
CA THR A 86 9.92 -1.66 -9.23
C THR A 86 10.42 -0.65 -8.22
N ARG A 87 10.78 -1.17 -7.05
CA ARG A 87 11.46 -0.40 -6.00
C ARG A 87 12.96 -0.47 -6.24
N LEU A 88 13.61 0.67 -6.09
CA LEU A 88 15.04 0.83 -6.30
C LEU A 88 15.73 0.93 -4.95
N ASP A 89 16.83 0.19 -4.77
CA ASP A 89 17.63 0.28 -3.55
C ASP A 89 18.29 1.66 -3.42
N SER A 90 18.76 1.99 -2.22
CA SER A 90 19.33 3.32 -1.95
C SER A 90 20.58 3.56 -2.80
N GLY A 91 20.61 4.67 -3.55
CA GLY A 91 21.74 5.02 -4.42
C GLY A 91 21.72 4.30 -5.78
N VAL A 92 20.68 3.52 -6.09
CA VAL A 92 20.48 2.97 -7.43
C VAL A 92 19.98 4.06 -8.37
N ALA A 93 20.68 4.23 -9.49
CA ALA A 93 20.28 5.21 -10.48
C ALA A 93 18.94 4.83 -11.16
N TYR A 94 18.06 5.81 -11.31
CA TYR A 94 16.85 5.70 -12.11
C TYR A 94 16.97 6.54 -13.39
N ALA A 95 16.32 6.08 -14.45
CA ALA A 95 16.30 6.76 -15.73
C ALA A 95 14.95 6.58 -16.42
N VAL A 96 14.09 7.57 -16.25
CA VAL A 96 12.74 7.62 -16.79
C VAL A 96 12.69 8.39 -18.09
N THR A 97 12.24 7.67 -19.10
CA THR A 97 12.14 8.14 -20.48
C THR A 97 10.74 7.87 -21.02
N VAL A 98 10.35 8.62 -22.05
CA VAL A 98 9.15 8.30 -22.80
C VAL A 98 9.50 7.24 -23.82
N LYS A 99 8.99 6.02 -23.62
CA LYS A 99 9.13 4.91 -24.58
C LYS A 99 8.19 5.06 -25.76
N THR A 100 6.94 5.49 -25.50
CA THR A 100 5.95 5.67 -26.56
C THR A 100 5.19 6.96 -26.36
N GLN A 101 5.29 7.87 -27.34
CA GLN A 101 4.57 9.14 -27.33
C GLN A 101 3.09 8.94 -27.71
N PRO A 102 2.17 9.68 -27.08
CA PRO A 102 0.78 9.74 -27.52
C PRO A 102 0.65 10.37 -28.91
N SER A 103 -0.31 9.89 -29.70
CA SER A 103 -0.53 10.42 -31.06
C SER A 103 -0.96 11.89 -31.04
N GLY A 104 -0.16 12.75 -31.68
CA GLY A 104 -0.43 14.19 -31.81
C GLY A 104 0.00 15.04 -30.61
N GLN A 105 0.75 14.47 -29.67
CA GLN A 105 1.28 15.18 -28.50
C GLN A 105 2.72 14.75 -28.23
N ARG A 106 3.46 15.60 -27.52
CA ARG A 106 4.83 15.32 -27.10
C ARG A 106 4.93 15.47 -25.59
N CYS A 107 5.05 14.36 -24.90
CA CYS A 107 5.34 14.35 -23.47
C CYS A 107 6.85 14.43 -23.26
N THR A 108 7.26 15.15 -22.23
CA THR A 108 8.65 15.24 -21.77
C THR A 108 8.70 14.84 -20.31
N VAL A 109 9.75 14.11 -19.93
CA VAL A 109 10.01 13.77 -18.53
C VAL A 109 10.95 14.83 -17.97
N THR A 110 10.52 15.51 -16.91
CA THR A 110 11.38 16.43 -16.13
C THR A 110 11.88 15.67 -14.90
N GLN A 111 13.16 15.85 -14.55
CA GLN A 111 13.80 15.12 -13.43
C GLN A 111 13.72 13.59 -13.60
N GLY A 112 13.81 13.12 -14.85
CA GLY A 112 13.74 11.71 -15.18
C GLY A 112 14.94 10.89 -14.72
N THR A 113 16.04 11.51 -14.30
CA THR A 113 17.26 10.80 -13.89
C THR A 113 17.70 11.23 -12.51
N GLY A 114 18.16 10.28 -11.69
CA GLY A 114 18.67 10.52 -10.33
C GLY A 114 19.13 9.24 -9.66
N THR A 115 19.40 9.30 -8.35
CA THR A 115 19.90 8.21 -7.48
C THR A 115 19.30 8.32 -6.09
#